data_AF-A0A8H5IHU9-F1
#
_entry.id   AF-A0A8H5IHU9-F1
#
_cell.length_a   1.000
_cell.length_b   1.000
_cell.length_c   1.000
_cell.angle_alpha   90.00
_cell.angle_beta   90.00
_cell.angle_gamma   90.00
#
_symmetry.space_group_name_H-M   'P 1'
#
loop_
_entity.id
_entity.type
_entity.pdbx_description
1 polymer ?
#
loop_
_entity_poly.entity_id
_entity_poly.type
_entity_poly.pdbx_seq_one_letter_code
_entity_poly.pdbx_strand_id
1 'polypeptide(L)'
;MTLLSLYITQVRWVNPSTESLNGLQFAAKAHETLILVSLRDILLHQISYGLKRQDVGVPLGFLSSALNLSAPLRYLISRQLWAPTLQSGKTAGYRRATAALIILISILCLAANPLSAIAMIPRQDWWKDHHYDWTFLGDPYFEPAHRIPHMEYRTRLDAESGPYLRDIVGPANIPLYTLLRADSYVLGTHGPEWQNISYTNFNSSFYSYISTANFGLPTVATSPLSFVASELGKASSRDVKDKSIPWITSSNQQIEGSGAKRAWKQPLVATQCIGGSIHNRTKLQFSLSYPFSTGIRKNFMITFTLDEESSAFAELRASNSSDYRVLDFPEYEDWLVSGNVLFATTVELPHDEKPERHYTLCLIFARWSKADMWIQEPARSRTFSHVKEEPILESFEKNSTDIIYMDDKWLEGISSFSNGSFFRSIAEFCGSDVRRNCQERYLGLHITDALSQAGNNVSWPDYHAETLQSEDATQDKIVYTRYHYTYAYRFESSFGIPLAFSFLLAHVLLVLIHLITILGSKDPWQGSDWDNVGDMLVLALVSKPPNGTNDLTQKPSKSELWKKSAAVALEGQQSDYHIHLREERGYQRANEEEEGV
;
A
#
# COMPACT_ATOMS: atom_id res chain seq x y z
N MET A 1 -24.43 2.02 17.55
CA MET A 1 -25.30 1.20 16.67
C MET A 1 -25.46 1.78 15.27
N THR A 2 -25.89 3.05 15.11
CA THR A 2 -25.99 3.72 13.80
C THR A 2 -24.68 3.65 13.00
N LEU A 3 -23.57 3.99 13.65
CA LEU A 3 -22.24 3.92 13.06
C LEU A 3 -21.88 2.50 12.61
N LEU A 4 -22.13 1.49 13.44
CA LEU A 4 -21.93 0.08 13.06
C LEU A 4 -22.75 -0.31 11.82
N SER A 5 -23.99 0.16 11.71
CA SER A 5 -24.84 -0.10 10.55
C SER A 5 -24.25 0.49 9.26
N LEU A 6 -23.68 1.71 9.30
CA LEU A 6 -23.00 2.31 8.15
C LEU A 6 -21.80 1.47 7.67
N TYR A 7 -21.03 0.90 8.60
CA TYR A 7 -19.90 0.03 8.28
C TYR A 7 -20.32 -1.35 7.75
N ILE A 8 -21.40 -1.93 8.27
CA ILE A 8 -21.94 -3.21 7.77
C ILE A 8 -22.51 -3.04 6.36
N THR A 9 -23.24 -1.94 6.12
CA THR A 9 -23.87 -1.65 4.83
C THR A 9 -22.92 -1.04 3.80
N GLN A 10 -21.68 -0.74 4.20
CA GLN A 10 -20.64 -0.16 3.35
C GLN A 10 -21.10 1.10 2.60
N VAL A 11 -21.79 1.99 3.31
CA VAL A 11 -22.35 3.21 2.71
C VAL A 11 -21.25 4.05 2.09
N ARG A 12 -21.45 4.40 0.82
CA ARG A 12 -20.60 5.31 0.06
C ARG A 12 -21.12 6.72 0.16
N TRP A 13 -20.20 7.66 0.31
CA TRP A 13 -20.47 9.08 0.29
C TRP A 13 -19.73 9.73 -0.87
N VAL A 14 -20.48 10.00 -1.93
CA VAL A 14 -19.99 10.64 -3.15
C VAL A 14 -19.80 12.14 -2.89
N ASN A 15 -18.56 12.63 -3.06
CA ASN A 15 -18.17 14.04 -2.98
C ASN A 15 -18.67 14.80 -1.73
N PRO A 16 -18.24 14.42 -0.50
CA PRO A 16 -18.58 15.19 0.68
C PRO A 16 -17.99 16.60 0.61
N SER A 17 -18.80 17.62 0.93
CA SER A 17 -18.29 18.99 1.11
C SER A 17 -17.39 19.07 2.34
N THR A 18 -16.48 20.04 2.35
CA THR A 18 -15.63 20.33 3.53
C THR A 18 -16.48 20.61 4.78
N GLU A 19 -17.60 21.31 4.63
CA GLU A 19 -18.57 21.56 5.70
C GLU A 19 -19.15 20.27 6.29
N SER A 20 -19.48 19.29 5.43
CA SER A 20 -20.05 18.02 5.88
C SER A 20 -19.03 17.16 6.65
N LEU A 21 -17.76 17.16 6.22
CA LEU A 21 -16.67 16.51 6.95
C LEU A 21 -16.41 17.18 8.30
N ASN A 22 -16.48 18.52 8.36
CA ASN A 22 -16.38 19.27 9.60
C ASN A 22 -17.56 18.96 10.54
N GLY A 23 -18.77 18.77 9.99
CA GLY A 23 -19.93 18.33 10.76
C GLY A 23 -19.72 16.97 11.43
N LEU A 24 -19.10 16.01 10.73
CA LEU A 24 -18.74 14.72 11.33
C LEU A 24 -17.66 14.83 12.41
N GLN A 25 -16.69 15.73 12.25
CA GLN A 25 -15.69 16.00 13.30
C GLN A 25 -16.34 16.56 14.56
N PHE A 26 -17.30 17.48 14.39
CA PHE A 26 -18.08 18.00 15.51
C PHE A 26 -18.89 16.88 16.20
N ALA A 27 -19.54 16.04 15.43
CA ALA A 27 -20.29 14.91 15.95
C ALA A 27 -19.40 13.89 16.66
N ALA A 28 -18.17 13.65 16.18
CA ALA A 28 -17.18 12.82 16.85
C ALA A 28 -16.78 13.40 18.21
N LYS A 29 -16.66 14.73 18.30
CA LYS A 29 -16.36 15.43 19.55
C LYS A 29 -17.52 15.35 20.56
N ALA A 30 -18.74 15.46 20.08
CA ALA A 30 -19.94 15.25 20.91
C ALA A 30 -19.98 13.81 21.44
N HIS A 31 -19.68 12.82 20.58
CA HIS A 31 -19.62 11.41 20.95
C HIS A 31 -18.54 11.11 22.00
N GLU A 32 -17.33 11.66 21.84
CA GLU A 32 -16.27 11.62 22.86
C GLU A 32 -16.79 12.16 24.20
N THR A 33 -17.44 13.33 24.20
CA THR A 33 -17.96 13.97 25.41
C THR A 33 -18.98 13.09 26.12
N LEU A 34 -19.89 12.44 25.38
CA LEU A 34 -20.87 11.52 25.94
C LEU A 34 -20.21 10.27 26.56
N ILE A 35 -19.17 9.73 25.93
CA ILE A 35 -18.38 8.62 26.52
C ILE A 35 -17.76 9.06 27.84
N LEU A 36 -17.14 10.25 27.89
CA LEU A 36 -16.50 10.77 29.09
C LEU A 36 -17.51 10.96 30.23
N VAL A 37 -18.70 11.51 29.96
CA VAL A 37 -19.77 11.66 30.96
C VAL A 37 -20.22 10.30 31.47
N SER A 38 -20.51 9.35 30.56
CA SER A 38 -20.92 7.99 30.93
C SER A 38 -19.88 7.29 31.81
N LEU A 39 -18.60 7.35 31.44
CA LEU A 39 -17.52 6.73 32.22
C LEU A 39 -17.31 7.40 33.58
N ARG A 40 -17.50 8.72 33.65
CA ARG A 40 -17.44 9.47 34.91
C ARG A 40 -18.54 9.04 35.87
N ASP A 41 -19.77 8.89 35.39
CA ASP A 41 -20.90 8.48 36.22
C ASP A 41 -20.70 7.07 36.79
N ILE A 42 -20.19 6.14 35.97
CA ILE A 42 -19.86 4.77 36.42
C ILE A 42 -18.82 4.81 37.53
N LEU A 43 -17.78 5.63 37.37
CA LEU A 43 -16.72 5.75 38.36
C LEU A 43 -17.19 6.42 39.66
N LEU A 44 -18.02 7.47 39.56
CA LEU A 44 -18.63 8.13 40.72
C LEU A 44 -19.54 7.18 41.49
N HIS A 45 -20.33 6.36 40.80
CA HIS A 45 -21.16 5.35 41.45
C HIS A 45 -20.30 4.32 42.20
N GLN A 46 -19.21 3.85 41.61
CA GLN A 46 -18.29 2.91 42.28
C GLN A 46 -17.66 3.53 43.55
N ILE A 47 -17.27 4.80 43.49
CA ILE A 47 -16.73 5.52 44.65
C ILE A 47 -17.81 5.68 45.74
N SER A 48 -19.01 6.11 45.36
CA SER A 48 -20.13 6.33 46.29
C SER A 48 -20.57 5.02 46.94
N TYR A 49 -20.64 3.93 46.17
CA TYR A 49 -20.90 2.59 46.68
C TYR A 49 -19.84 2.14 47.70
N GLY A 50 -18.55 2.39 47.40
CA GLY A 50 -17.48 2.09 48.33
C GLY A 50 -17.51 2.94 49.61
N LEU A 51 -17.93 4.20 49.51
CA LEU A 51 -18.06 5.10 50.67
C LEU A 51 -19.19 4.67 51.63
N LYS A 52 -20.28 4.10 51.09
CA LYS A 52 -21.38 3.52 51.90
C LYS A 52 -20.96 2.25 52.65
N ARG A 53 -19.97 1.52 52.13
CA ARG A 53 -19.46 0.28 52.75
C ARG A 53 -18.53 0.57 53.93
N GLN A 54 -19.08 0.54 55.14
CA GLN A 54 -18.31 0.74 56.38
C GLN A 54 -17.24 -0.34 56.63
N ASP A 55 -17.41 -1.54 56.07
CA ASP A 55 -16.47 -2.66 56.20
C ASP A 55 -15.18 -2.48 55.39
N VAL A 56 -15.28 -1.84 54.21
CA VAL A 56 -14.19 -1.70 53.23
C VAL A 56 -13.70 -0.26 53.04
N GLY A 57 -14.61 0.69 52.83
CA GLY A 57 -14.31 2.09 52.47
C GLY A 57 -13.63 2.28 51.10
N VAL A 58 -13.29 3.53 50.78
CA VAL A 58 -12.52 3.91 49.58
C VAL A 58 -11.23 4.63 49.98
N PRO A 59 -10.06 4.20 49.49
CA PRO A 59 -8.83 4.94 49.72
C PRO A 59 -8.91 6.40 49.22
N LEU A 60 -8.42 7.35 50.02
CA LEU A 60 -8.40 8.78 49.68
C LEU A 60 -7.81 9.06 48.29
N GLY A 61 -6.78 8.30 47.90
CA GLY A 61 -6.14 8.44 46.59
C GLY A 61 -7.08 8.15 45.41
N PHE A 62 -8.13 7.35 45.59
CA PHE A 62 -9.11 7.02 44.55
C PHE A 62 -10.25 8.04 44.43
N LEU A 63 -10.51 8.86 45.45
CA LEU A 63 -11.61 9.84 45.42
C LEU A 63 -11.42 10.90 44.32
N SER A 64 -10.17 11.28 44.01
CA SER A 64 -9.86 12.24 42.96
C SER A 64 -9.88 11.63 41.54
N SER A 65 -10.08 10.33 41.39
CA SER A 65 -10.01 9.65 40.09
C SER A 65 -11.08 10.14 39.11
N ALA A 66 -12.32 10.33 39.57
CA ALA A 66 -13.43 10.83 38.74
C ALA A 66 -13.24 12.28 38.25
N LEU A 67 -12.43 13.08 38.96
CA LEU A 67 -12.11 14.47 38.60
C LEU A 67 -10.98 14.57 37.59
N ASN A 68 -10.08 13.59 37.56
CA ASN A 68 -8.90 13.59 36.70
C ASN A 68 -9.12 12.88 35.36
N LEU A 69 -10.36 12.51 35.01
CA LEU A 69 -10.68 11.82 33.76
C LEU A 69 -10.40 12.66 32.50
N SER A 70 -10.37 13.99 32.62
CA SER A 70 -9.99 14.90 31.53
C SER A 70 -8.47 15.00 31.31
N ALA A 71 -7.66 14.62 32.31
CA ALA A 71 -6.20 14.61 32.24
C ALA A 71 -5.62 13.32 32.88
N PRO A 72 -6.02 12.13 32.40
CA PRO A 72 -5.83 10.88 33.13
C PRO A 72 -4.37 10.43 33.21
N LEU A 73 -3.51 10.82 32.26
CA LEU A 73 -2.07 10.50 32.29
C LEU A 73 -1.38 11.00 33.57
N ARG A 74 -1.72 12.21 34.04
CA ARG A 74 -1.16 12.76 35.28
C ARG A 74 -1.54 11.94 36.49
N TYR A 75 -2.78 11.45 36.51
CA TYR A 75 -3.30 10.64 37.59
C TYR A 75 -2.74 9.22 37.59
N LEU A 76 -2.61 8.60 36.40
CA LEU A 76 -2.04 7.25 36.22
C LEU A 76 -0.58 7.15 36.67
N ILE A 77 0.21 8.22 36.55
CA ILE A 77 1.61 8.26 37.01
C ILE A 77 1.68 8.67 38.50
N SER A 78 0.62 9.23 39.06
CA SER A 78 0.64 9.80 40.40
C SER A 78 0.74 8.72 41.48
N ARG A 79 1.37 9.09 42.61
CA ARG A 79 1.34 8.28 43.83
C ARG A 79 -0.07 8.16 44.43
N GLN A 80 -1.05 8.95 43.98
CA GLN A 80 -2.44 8.88 44.44
C GLN A 80 -3.10 7.55 44.02
N LEU A 81 -2.78 7.04 42.83
CA LEU A 81 -3.27 5.74 42.36
C LEU A 81 -2.47 4.57 42.93
N TRP A 82 -1.13 4.64 42.87
CA TRP A 82 -0.29 3.46 43.18
C TRP A 82 -0.14 3.17 44.66
N ALA A 83 -0.13 4.18 45.53
CA ALA A 83 0.02 3.98 46.98
C ALA A 83 -1.08 3.09 47.59
N PRO A 84 -2.38 3.30 47.31
CA PRO A 84 -3.44 2.41 47.79
C PRO A 84 -3.55 1.08 47.00
N THR A 85 -3.17 1.06 45.73
CA THR A 85 -3.23 -0.16 44.89
C THR A 85 -2.25 -1.24 45.34
N LEU A 86 -1.05 -0.84 45.76
CA LEU A 86 0.04 -1.74 46.18
C LEU A 86 -0.06 -2.19 47.64
N GLN A 87 -1.06 -1.72 48.38
CA GLN A 87 -1.24 -2.05 49.80
C GLN A 87 -1.83 -3.46 49.98
N SER A 88 -1.11 -4.31 50.73
CA SER A 88 -1.57 -5.63 51.14
C SER A 88 -2.56 -5.54 52.32
N GLY A 89 -3.50 -6.48 52.41
CA GLY A 89 -4.49 -6.51 53.50
C GLY A 89 -5.77 -7.27 53.13
N LYS A 90 -6.69 -7.40 54.08
CA LYS A 90 -7.97 -8.13 53.92
C LYS A 90 -8.88 -7.52 52.83
N THR A 91 -8.73 -6.23 52.53
CA THR A 91 -9.49 -5.49 51.52
C THR A 91 -8.73 -5.31 50.19
N ALA A 92 -7.55 -5.93 50.03
CA ALA A 92 -6.70 -5.74 48.86
C ALA A 92 -7.38 -6.13 47.54
N GLY A 93 -8.25 -7.14 47.53
CA GLY A 93 -9.01 -7.55 46.34
C GLY A 93 -9.91 -6.44 45.80
N TYR A 94 -10.72 -5.82 46.67
CA TYR A 94 -11.59 -4.70 46.30
C TYR A 94 -10.80 -3.47 45.85
N ARG A 95 -9.71 -3.14 46.55
CA ARG A 95 -8.82 -2.03 46.16
C ARG A 95 -8.22 -2.24 44.77
N ARG A 96 -7.70 -3.44 44.48
CA ARG A 96 -7.14 -3.79 43.16
C ARG A 96 -8.19 -3.80 42.06
N ALA A 97 -9.40 -4.31 42.33
CA ALA A 97 -10.51 -4.28 41.38
C ALA A 97 -10.92 -2.83 41.03
N THR A 98 -11.02 -1.96 42.04
CA THR A 98 -11.33 -0.54 41.86
C THR A 98 -10.21 0.18 41.10
N ALA A 99 -8.94 -0.09 41.42
CA ALA A 99 -7.80 0.45 40.69
C ALA A 99 -7.78 -0.01 39.22
N ALA A 100 -8.05 -1.29 38.95
CA ALA A 100 -8.14 -1.83 37.60
C ALA A 100 -9.27 -1.16 36.79
N LEU A 101 -10.43 -0.91 37.41
CA LEU A 101 -11.53 -0.16 36.81
C LEU A 101 -11.09 1.28 36.48
N ILE A 102 -10.43 1.98 37.40
CA ILE A 102 -9.92 3.34 37.17
C ILE A 102 -8.93 3.37 36.00
N ILE A 103 -8.02 2.41 35.93
CA ILE A 103 -7.04 2.29 34.83
C ILE A 103 -7.76 2.04 33.51
N LEU A 104 -8.70 1.09 33.47
CA LEU A 104 -9.49 0.78 32.28
C LEU A 104 -10.27 2.00 31.79
N ILE A 105 -10.99 2.69 32.68
CA ILE A 105 -11.74 3.91 32.36
C ILE A 105 -10.79 5.01 31.85
N SER A 106 -9.64 5.18 32.47
CA SER A 106 -8.64 6.17 32.04
C SER A 106 -8.12 5.89 30.62
N ILE A 107 -7.87 4.63 30.29
CA ILE A 107 -7.48 4.19 28.94
C ILE A 107 -8.61 4.45 27.95
N LEU A 108 -9.86 4.12 28.29
CA LEU A 108 -11.02 4.39 27.45
C LEU A 108 -11.21 5.89 27.19
N CYS A 109 -11.04 6.75 28.20
CA CYS A 109 -11.11 8.21 28.04
C CYS A 109 -10.00 8.75 27.12
N LEU A 110 -8.76 8.27 27.27
CA LEU A 110 -7.64 8.67 26.40
C LEU A 110 -7.88 8.29 24.95
N ALA A 111 -8.45 7.12 24.72
CA ALA A 111 -8.69 6.58 23.40
C ALA A 111 -9.97 7.15 22.76
N ALA A 112 -10.94 7.62 23.55
CA ALA A 112 -12.25 8.07 23.08
C ALA A 112 -12.17 9.17 22.01
N ASN A 113 -11.24 10.13 22.16
CA ASN A 113 -11.05 11.23 21.20
C ASN A 113 -10.59 10.73 19.82
N PRO A 114 -9.37 10.17 19.65
CA PRO A 114 -8.90 9.73 18.35
C PRO A 114 -9.77 8.62 17.75
N LEU A 115 -10.30 7.70 18.58
CA LEU A 115 -11.09 6.58 18.08
C LEU A 115 -12.51 6.98 17.65
N SER A 116 -13.14 7.96 18.32
CA SER A 116 -14.44 8.48 17.84
C SER A 116 -14.28 9.17 16.49
N ALA A 117 -13.21 9.96 16.30
CA ALA A 117 -12.93 10.57 15.01
C ALA A 117 -12.64 9.51 13.92
N ILE A 118 -11.81 8.51 14.21
CA ILE A 118 -11.49 7.42 13.26
C ILE A 118 -12.74 6.64 12.84
N ALA A 119 -13.65 6.39 13.77
CA ALA A 119 -14.87 5.64 13.51
C ALA A 119 -15.92 6.48 12.76
N MET A 120 -15.99 7.80 13.00
CA MET A 120 -17.06 8.64 12.46
C MET A 120 -16.76 9.24 11.09
N ILE A 121 -15.48 9.50 10.80
CA ILE A 121 -15.04 10.07 9.52
C ILE A 121 -14.81 8.94 8.51
N PRO A 122 -15.57 8.90 7.39
CA PRO A 122 -15.35 7.89 6.36
C PRO A 122 -13.98 8.09 5.72
N ARG A 123 -13.41 7.00 5.17
CA ARG A 123 -12.08 7.06 4.54
C ARG A 123 -12.20 7.18 3.04
N GLN A 124 -11.34 8.02 2.47
CA GLN A 124 -11.20 8.15 1.03
C GLN A 124 -10.19 7.11 0.54
N ASP A 125 -10.63 6.26 -0.38
CA ASP A 125 -9.81 5.18 -0.96
C ASP A 125 -10.41 4.74 -2.31
N TRP A 126 -9.79 3.77 -2.98
CA TRP A 126 -10.31 3.11 -4.17
C TRP A 126 -11.32 2.02 -3.80
N TRP A 127 -12.59 2.23 -4.14
CA TRP A 127 -13.69 1.35 -3.76
C TRP A 127 -14.23 0.58 -4.94
N LYS A 128 -14.16 -0.74 -4.90
CA LYS A 128 -14.69 -1.63 -5.95
C LYS A 128 -16.14 -1.29 -6.23
N ASP A 129 -16.49 -1.04 -7.47
CA ASP A 129 -17.87 -0.90 -7.90
C ASP A 129 -18.53 -2.27 -8.05
N HIS A 130 -19.51 -2.56 -7.18
CA HIS A 130 -20.26 -3.81 -7.21
C HIS A 130 -21.39 -3.79 -8.24
N HIS A 131 -21.81 -2.60 -8.68
CA HIS A 131 -22.84 -2.42 -9.70
C HIS A 131 -22.23 -2.38 -11.11
N TYR A 132 -20.90 -2.28 -11.20
CA TYR A 132 -20.21 -2.37 -12.48
C TYR A 132 -20.27 -3.81 -12.98
N ASP A 133 -21.26 -4.06 -13.82
CA ASP A 133 -21.35 -5.27 -14.61
C ASP A 133 -20.90 -4.97 -16.04
N TRP A 134 -19.68 -5.39 -16.35
CA TRP A 134 -19.11 -5.29 -17.68
C TRP A 134 -19.76 -6.27 -18.67
N THR A 135 -20.51 -7.27 -18.18
CA THR A 135 -21.25 -8.23 -19.02
C THR A 135 -22.59 -7.70 -19.49
N PHE A 136 -23.12 -6.63 -18.87
CA PHE A 136 -24.49 -6.18 -19.08
C PHE A 136 -24.57 -4.83 -19.76
N LEU A 137 -24.38 -4.80 -21.08
CA LEU A 137 -24.87 -3.73 -21.96
C LEU A 137 -25.08 -4.27 -23.39
N GLY A 138 -26.02 -5.20 -23.53
CA GLY A 138 -27.06 -5.25 -24.58
C GLY A 138 -26.72 -5.07 -26.06
N ASP A 139 -25.46 -5.10 -26.49
CA ASP A 139 -25.10 -5.09 -27.91
C ASP A 139 -24.77 -6.53 -28.33
N PRO A 140 -25.71 -7.28 -28.95
CA PRO A 140 -25.47 -8.65 -29.39
C PRO A 140 -24.38 -8.76 -30.45
N TYR A 141 -23.90 -7.63 -30.98
CA TYR A 141 -22.83 -7.55 -31.97
C TYR A 141 -21.45 -7.23 -31.38
N PHE A 142 -21.35 -6.94 -30.08
CA PHE A 142 -20.08 -6.60 -29.43
C PHE A 142 -19.99 -7.22 -28.04
N GLU A 143 -19.89 -8.55 -27.97
CA GLU A 143 -19.31 -9.19 -26.79
C GLU A 143 -17.83 -8.77 -26.73
N PRO A 144 -17.37 -8.00 -25.72
CA PRO A 144 -15.94 -7.88 -25.49
C PRO A 144 -15.38 -9.30 -25.36
N ALA A 145 -14.15 -9.51 -25.79
CA ALA A 145 -13.47 -10.80 -25.73
C ALA A 145 -13.47 -11.35 -24.29
N HIS A 146 -14.52 -12.08 -23.88
CA HIS A 146 -14.65 -12.60 -22.53
C HIS A 146 -13.67 -13.74 -22.30
N ARG A 147 -13.32 -14.42 -23.38
CA ARG A 147 -12.55 -15.65 -23.38
C ARG A 147 -11.42 -15.51 -24.38
N ILE A 148 -10.21 -15.68 -23.87
CA ILE A 148 -9.01 -15.81 -24.67
C ILE A 148 -8.50 -17.24 -24.47
N PRO A 149 -8.00 -17.92 -25.50
CA PRO A 149 -7.26 -19.14 -25.29
C PRO A 149 -6.12 -18.93 -24.30
N HIS A 150 -5.81 -20.00 -23.56
CA HIS A 150 -4.87 -19.94 -22.47
C HIS A 150 -3.53 -19.33 -22.88
N MET A 151 -3.10 -18.30 -22.13
CA MET A 151 -1.87 -17.58 -22.43
C MET A 151 -0.66 -18.33 -21.89
N GLU A 152 0.17 -18.82 -22.82
CA GLU A 152 1.48 -19.37 -22.50
C GLU A 152 2.55 -18.27 -22.51
N TYR A 153 3.15 -18.00 -21.35
CA TYR A 153 4.25 -17.06 -21.22
C TYR A 153 5.57 -17.73 -21.61
N ARG A 154 5.84 -17.79 -22.92
CA ARG A 154 7.05 -18.44 -23.45
C ARG A 154 8.33 -17.72 -23.02
N THR A 155 9.31 -18.50 -22.62
CA THR A 155 10.62 -18.03 -22.16
C THR A 155 11.73 -18.27 -23.18
N ARG A 156 11.46 -19.00 -24.27
CA ARG A 156 12.35 -19.11 -25.42
C ARG A 156 11.58 -18.71 -26.66
N LEU A 157 12.15 -17.78 -27.42
CA LEU A 157 11.54 -17.17 -28.58
C LEU A 157 12.43 -17.40 -29.79
N ASP A 158 11.94 -18.24 -30.70
CA ASP A 158 12.57 -18.63 -31.95
C ASP A 158 11.78 -18.09 -33.16
N ALA A 159 12.19 -18.47 -34.38
CA ALA A 159 11.49 -18.08 -35.61
C ALA A 159 10.00 -18.46 -35.64
N GLU A 160 9.59 -19.49 -34.88
CA GLU A 160 8.20 -19.98 -34.82
C GLU A 160 7.38 -19.28 -33.73
N SER A 161 8.05 -18.67 -32.76
CA SER A 161 7.46 -17.93 -31.64
C SER A 161 7.31 -16.43 -31.91
N GLY A 162 7.69 -15.99 -33.11
CA GLY A 162 7.66 -14.60 -33.56
C GLY A 162 6.26 -14.00 -33.60
N PRO A 163 6.04 -12.76 -33.12
CA PRO A 163 4.87 -12.02 -33.54
C PRO A 163 5.02 -11.76 -35.05
N TYR A 164 4.18 -12.37 -35.88
CA TYR A 164 3.95 -11.84 -37.21
C TYR A 164 3.32 -10.46 -36.99
N LEU A 165 4.13 -9.41 -37.07
CA LEU A 165 3.70 -8.03 -37.20
C LEU A 165 2.81 -7.93 -38.44
N ARG A 166 1.57 -8.42 -38.36
CA ARG A 166 0.53 -8.10 -39.35
C ARG A 166 0.41 -6.59 -39.32
N ASP A 167 0.21 -6.00 -40.49
CA ASP A 167 0.17 -4.56 -40.83
C ASP A 167 -0.87 -3.72 -40.04
N ILE A 168 -0.95 -3.87 -38.72
CA ILE A 168 -1.77 -3.04 -37.82
C ILE A 168 -1.13 -1.65 -37.69
N VAL A 169 0.19 -1.55 -37.93
CA VAL A 169 0.83 -0.27 -38.25
C VAL A 169 0.77 -0.12 -39.77
N GLY A 170 -0.22 0.61 -40.27
CA GLY A 170 -0.40 0.82 -41.70
C GLY A 170 0.86 1.34 -42.41
N PRO A 171 0.94 1.24 -43.75
CA PRO A 171 2.15 1.44 -44.58
C PRO A 171 2.69 2.88 -44.60
N ALA A 172 2.23 3.75 -43.71
CA ALA A 172 2.84 5.05 -43.53
C ALA A 172 4.08 4.88 -42.64
N ASN A 173 5.13 5.65 -42.94
CA ASN A 173 6.45 5.74 -42.31
C ASN A 173 6.44 6.03 -40.78
N ILE A 174 5.71 5.24 -39.99
CA ILE A 174 5.14 5.61 -38.69
C ILE A 174 5.63 4.82 -37.47
N PRO A 175 6.25 3.60 -37.52
CA PRO A 175 6.68 2.94 -36.27
C PRO A 175 7.68 3.79 -35.47
N LEU A 176 8.69 4.33 -36.15
CA LEU A 176 9.65 5.26 -35.56
C LEU A 176 8.95 6.58 -35.18
N TYR A 177 8.08 7.13 -36.02
CA TYR A 177 7.39 8.40 -35.74
C TYR A 177 6.40 8.33 -34.56
N THR A 178 5.72 7.20 -34.35
CA THR A 178 4.83 6.96 -33.20
C THR A 178 5.62 6.78 -31.92
N LEU A 179 6.75 6.05 -31.99
CA LEU A 179 7.70 5.96 -30.87
C LEU A 179 8.38 7.32 -30.59
N LEU A 180 8.62 8.14 -31.62
CA LEU A 180 9.13 9.51 -31.52
C LEU A 180 8.09 10.49 -30.97
N ARG A 181 6.80 10.29 -31.29
CA ARG A 181 5.66 11.09 -30.82
C ARG A 181 5.22 10.69 -29.41
N ALA A 182 5.65 9.55 -28.89
CA ALA A 182 5.52 9.25 -27.47
C ALA A 182 6.31 10.32 -26.70
N ASP A 183 5.60 11.37 -26.26
CA ASP A 183 6.17 12.62 -25.73
C ASP A 183 7.25 12.33 -24.68
N SER A 184 8.52 12.48 -25.08
CA SER A 184 9.67 12.35 -24.19
C SER A 184 9.76 13.61 -23.32
N TYR A 185 9.02 13.67 -22.22
CA TYR A 185 9.26 14.68 -21.20
C TYR A 185 10.50 14.27 -20.40
N VAL A 186 11.62 14.98 -20.61
CA VAL A 186 12.72 14.97 -19.65
C VAL A 186 12.20 15.64 -18.40
N LEU A 187 11.73 14.86 -17.43
CA LEU A 187 11.62 15.35 -16.07
C LEU A 187 13.04 15.72 -15.66
N GLY A 188 13.28 17.02 -15.42
CA GLY A 188 14.56 17.49 -14.93
C GLY A 188 14.97 16.76 -13.64
N THR A 189 16.16 17.05 -13.14
CA THR A 189 16.85 16.44 -11.98
C THR A 189 16.08 16.39 -10.64
N HIS A 190 14.79 16.76 -10.63
CA HIS A 190 13.90 16.79 -9.48
C HIS A 190 12.67 15.89 -9.62
N GLY A 191 12.54 15.11 -10.70
CA GLY A 191 11.52 14.08 -10.81
C GLY A 191 11.82 12.89 -9.88
N PRO A 192 10.81 12.28 -9.23
CA PRO A 192 11.04 11.06 -8.46
C PRO A 192 11.65 9.97 -9.37
N GLU A 193 12.58 9.18 -8.85
CA GLU A 193 13.40 8.16 -9.54
C GLU A 193 12.57 6.97 -10.10
N TRP A 194 11.50 7.23 -10.85
CA TRP A 194 10.77 6.15 -11.50
C TRP A 194 11.58 5.72 -12.72
N GLN A 195 12.28 4.60 -12.63
CA GLN A 195 13.09 4.05 -13.72
C GLN A 195 12.26 3.28 -14.76
N ASN A 196 10.92 3.37 -14.71
CA ASN A 196 10.03 2.48 -15.46
C ASN A 196 9.36 3.24 -16.60
N ILE A 197 9.71 2.90 -17.84
CA ILE A 197 8.96 3.32 -19.02
C ILE A 197 7.80 2.33 -19.20
N SER A 198 6.57 2.76 -18.91
CA SER A 198 5.39 2.03 -19.38
C SER A 198 5.04 2.59 -20.74
N TYR A 199 4.88 1.77 -21.77
CA TYR A 199 4.46 2.18 -23.13
C TYR A 199 3.40 1.23 -23.66
N THR A 200 2.45 1.72 -24.45
CA THR A 200 1.52 0.87 -25.20
C THR A 200 1.11 1.53 -26.52
N ASN A 201 1.19 0.80 -27.63
CA ASN A 201 0.78 1.27 -28.96
C ASN A 201 -0.67 0.88 -29.33
N PHE A 202 -1.35 0.11 -28.47
CA PHE A 202 -2.59 -0.58 -28.84
C PHE A 202 -3.87 0.26 -28.68
N ASN A 203 -3.73 1.54 -28.31
CA ASN A 203 -4.83 2.50 -28.33
C ASN A 203 -4.30 3.95 -28.35
N SER A 204 -4.70 4.73 -29.36
CA SER A 204 -4.28 6.12 -29.55
C SER A 204 -4.69 7.09 -28.42
N SER A 205 -5.55 6.66 -27.50
CA SER A 205 -6.06 7.49 -26.39
C SER A 205 -5.26 7.34 -25.09
N PHE A 206 -4.33 6.38 -25.01
CA PHE A 206 -3.64 6.02 -23.77
C PHE A 206 -2.12 6.14 -23.91
N TYR A 207 -1.60 7.36 -23.72
CA TYR A 207 -0.16 7.57 -23.58
C TYR A 207 0.27 7.42 -22.12
N SER A 208 1.16 6.48 -21.85
CA SER A 208 1.89 6.39 -20.58
C SER A 208 3.20 7.17 -20.66
N TYR A 209 3.68 7.67 -19.52
CA TYR A 209 4.88 8.48 -19.48
C TYR A 209 6.15 7.65 -19.69
N ILE A 210 7.05 8.18 -20.51
CA ILE A 210 8.43 7.72 -20.62
C ILE A 210 9.22 8.44 -19.53
N SER A 211 9.63 7.72 -18.48
CA SER A 211 10.62 8.24 -17.55
C SER A 211 12.03 7.91 -18.04
N THR A 212 12.91 8.90 -18.11
CA THR A 212 14.26 8.71 -18.62
C THR A 212 15.17 8.15 -17.53
N ALA A 213 15.86 7.05 -17.83
CA ALA A 213 16.91 6.51 -16.96
C ALA A 213 18.00 7.55 -16.67
N ASN A 214 18.52 7.53 -15.44
CA ASN A 214 19.70 8.30 -15.05
C ASN A 214 20.94 7.81 -15.81
N PHE A 215 21.92 8.69 -16.01
CA PHE A 215 23.16 8.35 -16.70
C PHE A 215 23.86 7.15 -16.05
N GLY A 216 24.16 6.11 -16.84
CA GLY A 216 24.90 4.91 -16.40
C GLY A 216 24.05 3.72 -15.97
N LEU A 217 22.71 3.83 -15.96
CA LEU A 217 21.79 2.72 -15.71
C LEU A 217 21.10 2.27 -17.01
N PRO A 218 20.72 0.99 -17.14
CA PRO A 218 20.00 0.50 -18.32
C PRO A 218 18.61 1.15 -18.42
N THR A 219 18.16 1.35 -19.66
CA THR A 219 16.79 1.79 -19.95
C THR A 219 15.82 0.64 -19.76
N VAL A 220 14.83 0.82 -18.89
CA VAL A 220 13.83 -0.20 -18.57
C VAL A 220 12.47 0.17 -19.13
N ALA A 221 11.89 -0.74 -19.91
CA ALA A 221 10.58 -0.61 -20.53
C ALA A 221 9.66 -1.78 -20.17
N THR A 222 8.36 -1.50 -20.12
CA THR A 222 7.30 -2.47 -19.89
C THR A 222 6.03 -2.07 -20.63
N SER A 223 5.22 -3.04 -21.04
CA SER A 223 3.98 -2.81 -21.80
C SER A 223 2.92 -3.85 -21.41
N PRO A 224 1.66 -3.45 -21.14
CA PRO A 224 0.55 -4.40 -21.11
C PRO A 224 0.55 -5.29 -22.35
N LEU A 225 0.11 -6.55 -22.22
CA LEU A 225 -0.22 -7.36 -23.39
C LEU A 225 -1.25 -6.65 -24.28
N SER A 226 -1.09 -6.76 -25.60
CA SER A 226 -1.85 -6.01 -26.61
C SER A 226 -3.37 -6.15 -26.45
N PHE A 227 -3.85 -7.38 -26.24
CA PHE A 227 -5.27 -7.66 -26.00
C PHE A 227 -5.76 -7.09 -24.66
N VAL A 228 -4.93 -7.10 -23.61
CA VAL A 228 -5.28 -6.51 -22.31
C VAL A 228 -5.44 -5.00 -22.44
N ALA A 229 -4.50 -4.33 -23.11
CA ALA A 229 -4.57 -2.88 -23.36
C ALA A 229 -5.80 -2.49 -24.18
N SER A 230 -6.04 -3.19 -25.30
CA SER A 230 -7.16 -2.91 -26.20
C SER A 230 -8.51 -3.08 -25.50
N GLU A 231 -8.71 -4.22 -24.84
CA GLU A 231 -10.00 -4.54 -24.21
C GLU A 231 -10.24 -3.74 -22.93
N LEU A 232 -9.19 -3.45 -22.14
CA LEU A 232 -9.30 -2.56 -20.98
C LEU A 232 -9.72 -1.13 -21.41
N GLY A 233 -9.21 -0.66 -22.55
CA GLY A 233 -9.61 0.61 -23.15
C GLY A 233 -11.09 0.68 -23.51
N LYS A 234 -11.62 -0.39 -24.13
CA LYS A 234 -13.05 -0.51 -24.44
C LYS A 234 -13.90 -0.58 -23.18
N ALA A 235 -13.47 -1.34 -22.17
CA ALA A 235 -14.15 -1.46 -20.89
C ALA A 235 -14.17 -0.14 -20.08
N SER A 236 -13.13 0.68 -20.22
CA SER A 236 -13.03 1.96 -19.50
C SER A 236 -13.85 3.09 -20.15
N SER A 237 -14.00 3.08 -21.48
CA SER A 237 -14.71 4.12 -22.25
C SER A 237 -16.22 3.95 -22.32
N ARG A 238 -16.73 2.74 -22.04
CA ARG A 238 -18.17 2.46 -21.97
C ARG A 238 -18.66 2.77 -20.55
N ASP A 239 -19.76 3.51 -20.46
CA ASP A 239 -20.48 3.91 -19.23
C ASP A 239 -20.09 5.27 -18.61
N VAL A 240 -20.16 6.31 -19.44
CA VAL A 240 -19.83 7.70 -19.05
C VAL A 240 -21.08 8.46 -18.58
N LYS A 241 -21.77 7.96 -17.55
CA LYS A 241 -22.82 8.75 -16.88
C LYS A 241 -22.28 9.63 -15.75
N ASP A 242 -21.17 9.24 -15.12
CA ASP A 242 -20.66 9.91 -13.92
C ASP A 242 -19.24 10.48 -14.12
N LYS A 243 -19.11 11.46 -15.03
CA LYS A 243 -17.85 12.14 -15.39
C LYS A 243 -17.19 12.91 -14.24
N SER A 244 -17.75 12.91 -13.04
CA SER A 244 -17.32 13.79 -11.95
C SER A 244 -16.38 13.13 -10.94
N ILE A 245 -16.42 11.80 -10.82
CA ILE A 245 -15.65 11.05 -9.82
C ILE A 245 -14.46 10.39 -10.51
N PRO A 246 -13.23 10.42 -9.97
CA PRO A 246 -12.15 9.60 -10.51
C PRO A 246 -12.44 8.10 -10.32
N TRP A 247 -12.34 7.31 -11.38
CA TRP A 247 -12.41 5.85 -11.31
C TRP A 247 -11.16 5.20 -11.91
N ILE A 248 -10.85 3.99 -11.45
CA ILE A 248 -9.89 3.10 -12.10
C ILE A 248 -10.58 1.81 -12.53
N THR A 249 -10.26 1.31 -13.71
CA THR A 249 -10.69 -0.01 -14.17
C THR A 249 -9.48 -0.93 -14.20
N SER A 250 -9.57 -2.08 -13.55
CA SER A 250 -8.51 -3.09 -13.48
C SER A 250 -8.82 -4.29 -14.36
N SER A 251 -7.78 -4.95 -14.87
CA SER A 251 -7.90 -6.21 -15.61
C SER A 251 -7.14 -7.33 -14.89
N ASN A 252 -7.77 -8.51 -14.78
CA ASN A 252 -7.17 -9.72 -14.22
C ASN A 252 -7.52 -10.95 -15.09
N GLN A 253 -6.65 -11.96 -15.06
CA GLN A 253 -6.88 -13.25 -15.69
C GLN A 253 -7.64 -14.18 -14.74
N GLN A 254 -8.63 -14.92 -15.24
CA GLN A 254 -9.31 -15.98 -14.50
C GLN A 254 -9.27 -17.26 -15.32
N ILE A 255 -8.47 -18.23 -14.88
CA ILE A 255 -8.36 -19.53 -15.55
C ILE A 255 -9.64 -20.33 -15.32
N GLU A 256 -10.17 -20.94 -16.38
CA GLU A 256 -11.34 -21.81 -16.30
C GLU A 256 -11.14 -22.92 -15.26
N GLY A 257 -12.17 -23.16 -14.44
CA GLY A 257 -12.12 -24.11 -13.32
C GLY A 257 -11.38 -23.64 -12.05
N SER A 258 -10.49 -22.64 -12.12
CA SER A 258 -9.70 -22.23 -10.95
C SER A 258 -10.43 -21.26 -10.01
N GLY A 259 -11.47 -20.55 -10.47
CA GLY A 259 -12.25 -19.55 -9.70
C GLY A 259 -11.46 -18.31 -9.24
N ALA A 260 -10.17 -18.44 -8.98
CA ALA A 260 -9.25 -17.42 -8.51
C ALA A 260 -8.81 -16.49 -9.63
N LYS A 261 -8.77 -15.18 -9.33
CA LYS A 261 -8.21 -14.16 -10.21
C LYS A 261 -6.69 -14.14 -10.06
N ARG A 262 -5.97 -14.09 -11.18
CA ARG A 262 -4.52 -13.99 -11.27
C ARG A 262 -4.15 -12.67 -11.95
N ALA A 263 -3.04 -12.08 -11.52
CA ALA A 263 -2.46 -10.94 -12.20
C ALA A 263 -1.89 -11.37 -13.56
N TRP A 264 -1.95 -10.48 -14.55
CA TRP A 264 -1.29 -10.67 -15.83
C TRP A 264 0.24 -10.68 -15.64
N LYS A 265 0.96 -11.38 -16.52
CA LYS A 265 2.38 -11.07 -16.71
C LYS A 265 2.53 -10.13 -17.91
N GLN A 266 3.52 -9.27 -17.84
CA GLN A 266 3.91 -8.37 -18.91
C GLN A 266 5.42 -8.44 -19.14
N PRO A 267 5.92 -8.09 -20.32
CA PRO A 267 7.36 -7.99 -20.56
C PRO A 267 7.96 -6.87 -19.72
N LEU A 268 9.08 -7.17 -19.07
CA LEU A 268 9.99 -6.22 -18.46
C LEU A 268 11.31 -6.33 -19.21
N VAL A 269 11.67 -5.29 -19.96
CA VAL A 269 12.86 -5.27 -20.82
C VAL A 269 13.80 -4.18 -20.34
N ALA A 270 15.00 -4.55 -19.94
CA ALA A 270 16.11 -3.65 -19.72
C ALA A 270 17.07 -3.71 -20.92
N THR A 271 17.53 -2.55 -21.36
CA THR A 271 18.49 -2.44 -22.48
C THR A 271 19.67 -1.60 -22.04
N GLN A 272 20.86 -2.02 -22.45
CA GLN A 272 22.09 -1.29 -22.17
C GLN A 272 22.97 -1.26 -23.41
N CYS A 273 23.33 -0.07 -23.88
CA CYS A 273 24.17 0.10 -25.06
C CYS A 273 25.56 0.64 -24.70
N ILE A 274 26.58 0.13 -25.39
CA ILE A 274 27.99 0.42 -25.11
C ILE A 274 28.70 0.75 -26.42
N GLY A 275 29.41 1.88 -26.45
CA GLY A 275 30.28 2.22 -27.57
C GLY A 275 31.51 1.33 -27.62
N GLY A 276 31.84 0.83 -28.80
CA GLY A 276 33.05 0.08 -29.05
C GLY A 276 34.25 1.00 -29.29
N SER A 277 35.40 0.61 -28.76
CA SER A 277 36.68 1.23 -29.08
C SER A 277 37.40 0.39 -30.15
N ILE A 278 37.79 1.04 -31.25
CA ILE A 278 38.48 0.37 -32.35
C ILE A 278 39.98 0.32 -32.01
N HIS A 279 40.54 -0.88 -31.86
CA HIS A 279 41.96 -1.10 -31.63
C HIS A 279 42.64 -1.63 -32.91
N ASN A 280 43.73 -0.98 -33.34
CA ASN A 280 44.55 -1.38 -34.50
C ASN A 280 43.80 -1.63 -35.82
N ARG A 281 42.69 -0.92 -36.07
CA ARG A 281 41.86 -1.06 -37.29
C ARG A 281 41.36 -2.48 -37.58
N THR A 282 41.57 -3.49 -36.75
CA THR A 282 41.12 -4.87 -37.03
C THR A 282 40.35 -5.48 -35.85
N LYS A 283 40.41 -4.85 -34.67
CA LYS A 283 39.74 -5.33 -33.46
C LYS A 283 38.77 -4.29 -32.92
N LEU A 284 37.60 -4.73 -32.51
CA LEU A 284 36.60 -3.91 -31.86
C LEU A 284 36.38 -4.41 -30.43
N GLN A 285 36.63 -3.54 -29.46
CA GLN A 285 36.58 -3.88 -28.05
C GLN A 285 35.47 -3.12 -27.33
N PHE A 286 34.61 -3.84 -26.61
CA PHE A 286 33.57 -3.29 -25.76
C PHE A 286 33.88 -3.61 -24.30
N SER A 287 33.78 -2.63 -23.42
CA SER A 287 33.94 -2.81 -21.98
C SER A 287 32.64 -2.45 -21.28
N LEU A 288 31.98 -3.46 -20.73
CA LEU A 288 30.71 -3.33 -20.02
C LEU A 288 30.91 -3.41 -18.53
N SER A 289 30.32 -2.49 -17.76
CA SER A 289 30.07 -2.74 -16.35
C SER A 289 28.73 -3.45 -16.21
N TYR A 290 28.74 -4.70 -15.71
CA TYR A 290 27.50 -5.47 -15.57
C TYR A 290 26.52 -4.75 -14.63
N PRO A 291 25.29 -4.41 -15.08
CA PRO A 291 24.43 -3.47 -14.36
C PRO A 291 23.72 -4.11 -13.16
N PHE A 292 23.62 -5.45 -13.12
CA PHE A 292 22.89 -6.21 -12.09
C PHE A 292 23.81 -6.88 -11.06
N SER A 293 24.99 -6.32 -10.78
CA SER A 293 25.84 -6.89 -9.72
C SER A 293 25.61 -6.20 -8.37
N THR A 294 24.94 -6.88 -7.45
CA THR A 294 24.95 -6.53 -6.04
C THR A 294 25.79 -7.55 -5.23
N GLY A 295 26.44 -7.09 -4.14
CA GLY A 295 27.32 -7.92 -3.30
C GLY A 295 28.81 -7.97 -3.73
N ILE A 296 29.47 -9.12 -3.50
CA ILE A 296 30.95 -9.34 -3.55
C ILE A 296 31.53 -9.14 -4.97
N ARG A 297 30.69 -9.10 -6.02
CA ARG A 297 31.08 -8.82 -7.43
C ARG A 297 30.63 -7.45 -7.94
N LYS A 298 30.58 -6.42 -7.08
CA LYS A 298 30.46 -5.03 -7.56
C LYS A 298 31.62 -4.72 -8.53
N ASN A 299 31.29 -4.19 -9.71
CA ASN A 299 32.24 -3.78 -10.77
C ASN A 299 32.90 -4.93 -11.57
N PHE A 300 32.19 -6.04 -11.81
CA PHE A 300 32.66 -6.99 -12.82
C PHE A 300 32.58 -6.32 -14.21
N MET A 301 33.75 -6.02 -14.77
CA MET A 301 33.86 -5.42 -16.10
C MET A 301 34.06 -6.53 -17.11
N ILE A 302 33.09 -6.68 -18.01
CA ILE A 302 33.11 -7.70 -19.04
C ILE A 302 33.64 -7.06 -20.31
N THR A 303 34.67 -7.65 -20.88
CA THR A 303 35.27 -7.16 -22.11
C THR A 303 34.94 -8.12 -23.25
N PHE A 304 34.27 -7.61 -24.28
CA PHE A 304 34.03 -8.33 -25.52
C PHE A 304 35.00 -7.84 -26.57
N THR A 305 35.60 -8.77 -27.31
CA THR A 305 36.45 -8.43 -28.46
C THR A 305 35.88 -9.12 -29.69
N LEU A 306 35.55 -8.32 -30.70
CA LEU A 306 35.21 -8.79 -32.03
C LEU A 306 36.41 -8.56 -32.95
N ASP A 307 36.90 -9.65 -33.54
CA ASP A 307 38.00 -9.64 -34.51
C ASP A 307 37.43 -9.77 -35.95
N GLU A 308 38.28 -9.62 -36.97
CA GLU A 308 37.88 -9.74 -38.39
C GLU A 308 37.28 -11.10 -38.78
N GLU A 309 37.51 -12.14 -37.99
CA GLU A 309 36.91 -13.47 -38.19
C GLU A 309 35.41 -13.50 -37.83
N SER A 310 34.90 -12.48 -37.12
CA SER A 310 33.47 -12.32 -36.89
C SER A 310 32.78 -11.84 -38.17
N SER A 311 31.93 -12.69 -38.77
CA SER A 311 31.15 -12.37 -39.96
C SER A 311 30.34 -11.08 -39.79
N ALA A 312 29.70 -10.90 -38.63
CA ALA A 312 28.92 -9.72 -38.31
C ALA A 312 29.74 -8.42 -38.32
N PHE A 313 30.95 -8.43 -37.74
CA PHE A 313 31.82 -7.24 -37.74
C PHE A 313 32.41 -6.95 -39.12
N ALA A 314 32.85 -7.99 -39.84
CA ALA A 314 33.38 -7.86 -41.19
C ALA A 314 32.34 -7.28 -42.17
N GLU A 315 31.09 -7.76 -42.09
CA GLU A 315 29.99 -7.27 -42.92
C GLU A 315 29.60 -5.83 -42.59
N LEU A 316 29.46 -5.49 -41.30
CA LEU A 316 29.14 -4.12 -40.91
C LEU A 316 30.22 -3.15 -41.38
N ARG A 317 31.49 -3.53 -41.24
CA ARG A 317 32.62 -2.73 -41.74
C ARG A 317 32.55 -2.53 -43.26
N ALA A 318 32.19 -3.56 -44.02
CA ALA A 318 32.10 -3.50 -45.48
C ALA A 318 30.92 -2.62 -45.97
N SER A 319 29.83 -2.55 -45.21
CA SER A 319 28.64 -1.75 -45.55
C SER A 319 28.87 -0.26 -45.33
N ASN A 320 28.72 0.61 -46.33
CA ASN A 320 28.97 2.06 -46.20
C ASN A 320 27.84 2.86 -45.52
N SER A 321 26.70 2.23 -45.23
CA SER A 321 25.56 2.87 -44.58
C SER A 321 25.45 2.49 -43.09
N SER A 322 24.67 3.26 -42.33
CA SER A 322 24.25 2.83 -41.00
C SER A 322 23.46 1.52 -41.10
N ASP A 323 23.81 0.54 -40.28
CA ASP A 323 23.30 -0.83 -40.37
C ASP A 323 23.43 -1.56 -39.01
N TYR A 324 22.92 -2.79 -38.89
CA TYR A 324 22.97 -3.60 -37.67
C TYR A 324 23.24 -5.09 -37.96
N ARG A 325 23.74 -5.81 -36.96
CA ARG A 325 23.82 -7.28 -36.93
C ARG A 325 23.44 -7.80 -35.57
N VAL A 326 22.75 -8.93 -35.53
CA VAL A 326 22.54 -9.71 -34.30
C VAL A 326 23.78 -10.58 -34.11
N LEU A 327 24.34 -10.63 -32.90
CA LEU A 327 25.47 -11.52 -32.61
C LEU A 327 24.96 -12.76 -31.89
N ASP A 328 25.55 -13.89 -32.22
CA ASP A 328 25.39 -15.10 -31.41
C ASP A 328 26.51 -15.11 -30.37
N PHE A 329 26.17 -14.83 -29.10
CA PHE A 329 27.12 -14.95 -28.00
C PHE A 329 26.99 -16.35 -27.37
N PRO A 330 28.11 -17.00 -27.03
CA PRO A 330 28.04 -18.25 -26.29
C PRO A 330 27.29 -18.04 -24.97
N GLU A 331 26.32 -18.92 -24.67
CA GLU A 331 25.61 -18.94 -23.38
C GLU A 331 26.66 -19.14 -22.26
N TYR A 332 27.01 -18.06 -21.56
CA TYR A 332 27.86 -18.15 -20.37
C TYR A 332 27.02 -18.61 -19.18
N GLU A 333 27.58 -19.47 -18.34
CA GLU A 333 26.97 -19.86 -17.06
C GLU A 333 26.76 -18.60 -16.20
N ASP A 334 25.55 -18.42 -15.63
CA ASP A 334 25.08 -17.22 -14.90
C ASP A 334 24.81 -15.93 -15.72
N TRP A 335 24.76 -16.04 -17.05
CA TRP A 335 24.55 -14.89 -17.94
C TRP A 335 23.08 -14.70 -18.31
N LEU A 336 22.50 -13.53 -17.96
CA LEU A 336 21.06 -13.24 -18.09
C LEU A 336 20.69 -12.44 -19.35
N VAL A 337 21.61 -12.31 -20.32
CA VAL A 337 21.29 -11.60 -21.56
C VAL A 337 20.32 -12.42 -22.39
N SER A 338 19.20 -11.78 -22.68
CA SER A 338 18.11 -12.31 -23.48
C SER A 338 18.34 -12.20 -24.97
N GLY A 339 19.14 -11.23 -25.40
CA GLY A 339 19.44 -10.97 -26.80
C GLY A 339 20.43 -9.82 -26.94
N ASN A 340 20.97 -9.61 -28.13
CA ASN A 340 21.94 -8.55 -28.37
C ASN A 340 21.90 -8.04 -29.82
N VAL A 341 22.27 -6.78 -30.02
CA VAL A 341 22.31 -6.15 -31.34
C VAL A 341 23.55 -5.25 -31.43
N LEU A 342 24.34 -5.43 -32.48
CA LEU A 342 25.46 -4.59 -32.83
C LEU A 342 25.05 -3.58 -33.90
N PHE A 343 25.10 -2.29 -33.58
CA PHE A 343 24.84 -1.20 -34.51
C PHE A 343 26.15 -0.63 -35.05
N ALA A 344 26.15 -0.28 -36.34
CA ALA A 344 27.13 0.60 -36.96
C ALA A 344 26.42 1.89 -37.37
N THR A 345 26.84 3.02 -36.80
CA THR A 345 26.28 4.33 -37.14
C THR A 345 27.34 5.20 -37.79
N THR A 346 26.94 5.93 -38.83
CA THR A 346 27.75 6.91 -39.54
C THR A 346 27.36 8.30 -39.07
N VAL A 347 28.27 9.02 -38.43
CA VAL A 347 28.01 10.38 -37.93
C VAL A 347 28.70 11.38 -38.86
N GLU A 348 27.92 12.27 -39.44
CA GLU A 348 28.41 13.41 -40.22
C GLU A 348 28.51 14.63 -39.30
N LEU A 349 29.69 14.86 -38.72
CA LEU A 349 29.93 16.07 -37.93
C LEU A 349 30.13 17.28 -38.87
N PRO A 350 29.60 18.47 -38.55
CA PRO A 350 29.61 19.64 -39.44
C PRO A 350 31.00 20.12 -39.90
N HIS A 351 32.09 19.61 -39.31
CA HIS A 351 33.46 20.07 -39.51
C HIS A 351 34.44 18.96 -39.90
N ASP A 352 34.00 17.71 -40.07
CA ASP A 352 34.87 16.62 -40.49
C ASP A 352 34.81 16.39 -42.01
N GLU A 353 35.97 16.26 -42.65
CA GLU A 353 36.08 15.94 -44.08
C GLU A 353 35.61 14.50 -44.42
N LYS A 354 35.44 13.64 -43.40
CA LYS A 354 34.99 12.25 -43.56
C LYS A 354 34.07 11.83 -42.41
N PRO A 355 32.96 11.12 -42.71
CA PRO A 355 32.09 10.60 -41.67
C PRO A 355 32.84 9.58 -40.79
N GLU A 356 32.77 9.76 -39.48
CA GLU A 356 33.30 8.81 -38.51
C GLU A 356 32.28 7.69 -38.26
N ARG A 357 32.77 6.45 -38.11
CA ARG A 357 31.92 5.31 -37.78
C ARG A 357 32.03 4.93 -36.33
N HIS A 358 30.87 4.86 -35.69
CA HIS A 358 30.73 4.38 -34.33
C HIS A 358 30.05 3.02 -34.32
N TYR A 359 30.60 2.09 -33.56
CA TYR A 359 29.98 0.79 -33.32
C TYR A 359 29.41 0.77 -31.91
N THR A 360 28.17 0.33 -31.77
CA THR A 360 27.48 0.29 -30.48
C THR A 360 26.90 -1.10 -30.26
N LEU A 361 27.35 -1.79 -29.22
CA LEU A 361 26.80 -3.07 -28.79
C LEU A 361 25.70 -2.83 -27.76
N CYS A 362 24.48 -3.29 -28.06
CA CYS A 362 23.35 -3.22 -27.16
C CYS A 362 23.01 -4.62 -26.63
N LEU A 363 22.97 -4.75 -25.31
CA LEU A 363 22.53 -5.95 -24.61
C LEU A 363 21.10 -5.77 -24.13
N ILE A 364 20.31 -6.82 -24.28
CA ILE A 364 18.89 -6.85 -23.93
C ILE A 364 18.71 -7.87 -22.82
N PHE A 365 17.97 -7.50 -21.79
CA PHE A 365 17.58 -8.34 -20.68
C PHE A 365 16.06 -8.29 -20.58
N ALA A 366 15.39 -9.43 -20.67
CA ALA A 366 13.95 -9.51 -20.73
C ALA A 366 13.43 -10.60 -19.82
N ARG A 367 12.35 -10.31 -19.09
CA ARG A 367 11.63 -11.29 -18.28
C ARG A 367 10.14 -11.02 -18.28
N TRP A 368 9.37 -12.05 -17.99
CA TRP A 368 7.97 -11.91 -17.61
C TRP A 368 7.88 -11.44 -16.16
N SER A 369 7.15 -10.35 -15.91
CA SER A 369 6.90 -9.88 -14.55
C SER A 369 5.41 -9.72 -14.30
N LYS A 370 4.98 -10.05 -13.09
CA LYS A 370 3.58 -9.88 -12.67
C LYS A 370 3.28 -8.40 -12.56
N ALA A 371 2.21 -7.97 -13.22
CA ALA A 371 1.79 -6.60 -13.18
C ALA A 371 0.28 -6.48 -12.96
N ASP A 372 -0.08 -5.44 -12.23
CA ASP A 372 -1.46 -5.01 -12.18
C ASP A 372 -1.70 -3.95 -13.25
N MET A 373 -2.73 -4.16 -14.05
CA MET A 373 -3.07 -3.33 -15.21
C MET A 373 -4.33 -2.53 -14.93
N TRP A 374 -4.23 -1.21 -15.01
CA TRP A 374 -5.32 -0.30 -14.68
C TRP A 374 -5.42 0.83 -15.70
N ILE A 375 -6.62 1.40 -15.86
CA ILE A 375 -6.83 2.70 -16.52
C ILE A 375 -7.52 3.63 -15.54
N GLN A 376 -7.01 4.85 -15.38
CA GLN A 376 -7.67 5.91 -14.61
C GLN A 376 -8.44 6.84 -15.54
N GLU A 377 -9.61 7.29 -15.13
CA GLU A 377 -10.44 8.30 -15.81
C GLU A 377 -11.14 9.16 -14.73
N PRO A 378 -11.67 10.37 -15.02
CA PRO A 378 -11.64 11.13 -16.27
C PRO A 378 -10.47 12.12 -16.37
N ALA A 379 -9.66 12.23 -15.31
CA ALA A 379 -8.65 13.29 -15.21
C ALA A 379 -7.50 13.12 -16.20
N ARG A 380 -7.17 11.87 -16.55
CA ARG A 380 -6.03 11.45 -17.39
C ARG A 380 -6.30 10.04 -17.88
N SER A 381 -6.68 9.85 -19.14
CA SER A 381 -6.84 8.55 -19.80
C SER A 381 -5.48 7.84 -19.88
N ARG A 382 -5.04 7.23 -18.78
CA ARG A 382 -3.70 6.66 -18.65
C ARG A 382 -3.78 5.23 -18.21
N THR A 383 -3.12 4.37 -18.99
CA THR A 383 -2.84 3.01 -18.61
C THR A 383 -1.68 3.00 -17.63
N PHE A 384 -1.91 2.44 -16.45
CA PHE A 384 -0.90 2.20 -15.44
C PHE A 384 -0.60 0.71 -15.39
N SER A 385 0.64 0.35 -15.65
CA SER A 385 1.16 -0.99 -15.40
C SER A 385 2.11 -0.94 -14.20
N HIS A 386 1.65 -1.40 -13.05
CA HIS A 386 2.51 -1.48 -11.87
C HIS A 386 3.11 -2.88 -11.78
N VAL A 387 4.42 -2.95 -11.98
CA VAL A 387 5.20 -4.16 -11.72
C VAL A 387 5.15 -4.43 -10.21
N LYS A 388 4.69 -5.61 -9.81
CA LYS A 388 4.51 -6.00 -8.40
C LYS A 388 5.80 -6.41 -7.69
N GLU A 389 6.93 -6.40 -8.40
CA GLU A 389 8.22 -6.93 -7.92
C GLU A 389 9.12 -5.84 -7.31
N GLU A 390 10.13 -6.30 -6.55
CA GLU A 390 11.26 -5.58 -5.91
C GLU A 390 11.97 -4.60 -6.88
N PRO A 391 12.90 -3.71 -6.43
CA PRO A 391 13.65 -2.83 -7.32
C PRO A 391 14.12 -3.56 -8.58
N ILE A 392 13.95 -2.96 -9.76
CA ILE A 392 14.14 -3.64 -11.06
C ILE A 392 15.47 -4.41 -11.12
N LEU A 393 16.53 -3.83 -10.57
CA LEU A 393 17.86 -4.44 -10.52
C LEU A 393 17.87 -5.78 -9.76
N GLU A 394 17.18 -5.86 -8.61
CA GLU A 394 17.04 -7.08 -7.81
C GLU A 394 16.09 -8.09 -8.47
N SER A 395 15.14 -7.60 -9.28
CA SER A 395 14.20 -8.49 -9.99
C SER A 395 14.90 -9.39 -11.01
N PHE A 396 15.96 -8.92 -11.67
CA PHE A 396 16.71 -9.75 -12.62
C PHE A 396 17.62 -10.78 -11.94
N GLU A 397 17.94 -10.63 -10.64
CA GLU A 397 18.79 -11.59 -9.90
C GLU A 397 18.04 -12.87 -9.47
N LYS A 398 16.69 -12.86 -9.46
CA LYS A 398 15.88 -13.90 -8.81
C LYS A 398 15.08 -14.75 -9.82
N ASN A 399 15.26 -16.08 -9.70
CA ASN A 399 14.61 -17.16 -10.46
C ASN A 399 14.73 -17.08 -12.00
N SER A 400 15.30 -18.12 -12.61
CA SER A 400 15.51 -18.24 -14.05
C SER A 400 14.25 -18.53 -14.87
N THR A 401 13.15 -18.95 -14.25
CA THR A 401 11.98 -19.49 -14.97
C THR A 401 11.15 -18.47 -15.72
N ASP A 402 11.36 -17.17 -15.47
CA ASP A 402 10.62 -16.09 -16.13
C ASP A 402 11.50 -15.28 -17.10
N ILE A 403 12.78 -15.62 -17.24
CA ILE A 403 13.70 -14.96 -18.18
C ILE A 403 13.31 -15.36 -19.61
N ILE A 404 13.31 -14.38 -20.50
CA ILE A 404 13.00 -14.56 -21.92
C ILE A 404 14.32 -14.63 -22.67
N TYR A 405 14.52 -15.65 -23.49
CA TYR A 405 15.63 -15.80 -24.42
C TYR A 405 15.11 -15.59 -25.84
N MET A 406 15.80 -14.76 -26.61
CA MET A 406 15.44 -14.37 -27.97
C MET A 406 16.53 -14.81 -28.93
N ASP A 407 16.20 -15.75 -29.80
CA ASP A 407 17.10 -16.23 -30.84
C ASP A 407 17.32 -15.17 -31.92
N ASP A 408 18.40 -15.31 -32.67
CA ASP A 408 18.78 -14.44 -33.79
C ASP A 408 17.65 -14.26 -34.79
N LYS A 409 17.01 -15.35 -35.20
CA LYS A 409 15.88 -15.35 -36.15
C LYS A 409 14.65 -14.61 -35.61
N TRP A 410 14.41 -14.65 -34.30
CA TRP A 410 13.30 -13.93 -33.69
C TRP A 410 13.58 -12.41 -33.72
N LEU A 411 14.79 -12.01 -33.33
CA LEU A 411 15.24 -10.62 -33.38
C LEU A 411 15.23 -10.07 -34.82
N GLU A 412 15.67 -10.87 -35.79
CA GLU A 412 15.56 -10.54 -37.21
C GLU A 412 14.09 -10.40 -37.65
N GLY A 413 13.22 -11.32 -37.23
CA GLY A 413 11.79 -11.28 -37.52
C GLY A 413 11.14 -9.96 -37.08
N ILE A 414 11.33 -9.55 -35.82
CA ILE A 414 10.75 -8.30 -35.29
C ILE A 414 11.42 -7.03 -35.85
N SER A 415 12.59 -7.17 -36.47
CA SER A 415 13.30 -6.06 -37.11
C SER A 415 12.80 -5.78 -38.53
N SER A 416 12.15 -6.74 -39.17
CA SER A 416 11.75 -6.69 -40.58
C SER A 416 10.32 -6.16 -40.79
N PHE A 417 10.15 -5.30 -41.81
CA PHE A 417 8.86 -4.74 -42.23
C PHE A 417 8.79 -4.75 -43.76
N SER A 418 7.59 -4.58 -44.32
CA SER A 418 7.32 -4.69 -45.77
C SER A 418 8.26 -3.87 -46.67
N ASN A 419 8.79 -2.73 -46.20
CA ASN A 419 9.67 -1.83 -46.95
C ASN A 419 11.01 -1.50 -46.27
N GLY A 420 11.44 -2.24 -45.24
CA GLY A 420 12.71 -1.93 -44.56
C GLY A 420 12.94 -2.64 -43.24
N SER A 421 13.92 -2.15 -42.47
CA SER A 421 14.22 -2.64 -41.13
C SER A 421 14.12 -1.54 -40.08
N PHE A 422 13.46 -1.85 -38.97
CA PHE A 422 13.33 -0.93 -37.84
C PHE A 422 14.66 -0.74 -37.11
N PHE A 423 15.46 -1.79 -36.96
CA PHE A 423 16.80 -1.67 -36.36
C PHE A 423 17.71 -0.81 -37.22
N ARG A 424 17.63 -0.93 -38.55
CA ARG A 424 18.32 -0.01 -39.46
C ARG A 424 17.82 1.43 -39.30
N SER A 425 16.52 1.63 -39.16
CA SER A 425 15.94 2.96 -38.93
C SER A 425 16.41 3.58 -37.60
N ILE A 426 16.57 2.78 -36.54
CA ILE A 426 17.20 3.23 -35.29
C ILE A 426 18.65 3.65 -35.53
N ALA A 427 19.42 2.85 -36.28
CA ALA A 427 20.82 3.16 -36.57
C ALA A 427 20.96 4.49 -37.32
N GLU A 428 20.15 4.71 -38.35
CA GLU A 428 20.13 5.95 -39.14
C GLU A 428 19.66 7.14 -38.29
N PHE A 429 18.56 7.00 -37.54
CA PHE A 429 18.02 8.07 -36.70
C PHE A 429 19.00 8.47 -35.59
N CYS A 430 19.52 7.51 -34.85
CA CYS A 430 20.47 7.77 -33.76
C CYS A 430 21.86 8.17 -34.24
N GLY A 431 22.20 7.93 -35.51
CA GLY A 431 23.41 8.50 -36.14
C GLY A 431 23.29 10.03 -36.34
N SER A 432 22.07 10.55 -36.48
CA SER A 432 21.78 11.97 -36.66
C SER A 432 21.50 12.75 -35.37
N ASP A 433 21.18 12.06 -34.27
CA ASP A 433 20.80 12.65 -32.99
C ASP A 433 21.96 12.58 -31.97
N VAL A 434 22.31 13.71 -31.35
CA VAL A 434 23.43 13.86 -30.38
C VAL A 434 23.07 13.29 -28.99
N ARG A 435 21.86 12.74 -28.82
CA ARG A 435 21.40 12.20 -27.53
C ARG A 435 22.10 10.90 -27.15
N ARG A 436 22.89 10.95 -26.06
CA ARG A 436 23.43 9.74 -25.40
C ARG A 436 22.28 8.79 -25.05
N ASN A 437 22.43 7.51 -25.38
CA ASN A 437 21.48 6.40 -25.14
C ASN A 437 20.27 6.35 -26.11
N CYS A 438 20.38 6.94 -27.30
CA CYS A 438 19.33 6.88 -28.32
C CYS A 438 18.98 5.43 -28.70
N GLN A 439 19.96 4.60 -29.10
CA GLN A 439 19.70 3.20 -29.51
C GLN A 439 19.08 2.40 -28.37
N GLU A 440 19.59 2.58 -27.15
CA GLU A 440 19.11 1.89 -25.95
C GLU A 440 17.61 2.08 -25.75
N ARG A 441 17.13 3.33 -25.83
CA ARG A 441 15.72 3.67 -25.63
C ARG A 441 14.80 3.05 -26.67
N TYR A 442 15.11 3.26 -27.95
CA TYR A 442 14.24 2.78 -29.03
C TYR A 442 14.25 1.25 -29.12
N LEU A 443 15.40 0.63 -28.85
CA LEU A 443 15.50 -0.83 -28.79
C LEU A 443 14.66 -1.38 -27.64
N GLY A 444 14.77 -0.82 -26.43
CA GLY A 444 13.99 -1.23 -25.27
C GLY A 444 12.48 -1.11 -25.51
N LEU A 445 12.03 0.01 -26.08
CA LEU A 445 10.63 0.21 -26.42
C LEU A 445 10.12 -0.77 -27.47
N HIS A 446 10.86 -0.97 -28.56
CA HIS A 446 10.46 -1.84 -29.66
C HIS A 446 10.36 -3.30 -29.25
N ILE A 447 11.36 -3.80 -28.51
CA ILE A 447 11.34 -5.18 -28.03
C ILE A 447 10.21 -5.38 -27.03
N THR A 448 9.98 -4.41 -26.15
CA THR A 448 8.85 -4.46 -25.21
C THR A 448 7.51 -4.50 -25.93
N ASP A 449 7.34 -3.68 -26.98
CA ASP A 449 6.14 -3.69 -27.81
C ASP A 449 5.96 -5.05 -28.49
N ALA A 450 7.01 -5.57 -29.14
CA ALA A 450 7.00 -6.87 -29.80
C ALA A 450 6.67 -8.03 -28.83
N LEU A 451 7.25 -8.05 -27.63
CA LEU A 451 6.93 -9.04 -26.60
C LEU A 451 5.51 -8.89 -26.05
N SER A 452 4.96 -7.68 -26.06
CA SER A 452 3.60 -7.42 -25.61
C SER A 452 2.54 -7.81 -26.63
N GLN A 453 2.94 -8.00 -27.90
CA GLN A 453 2.09 -8.61 -28.91
C GLN A 453 1.93 -10.09 -28.59
N ALA A 454 0.87 -10.41 -27.86
CA ALA A 454 0.50 -11.79 -27.62
C ALA A 454 0.35 -12.51 -28.96
N GLY A 455 1.08 -13.62 -29.10
CA GLY A 455 1.44 -14.22 -30.37
C GLY A 455 0.29 -14.34 -31.38
N ASN A 456 0.61 -13.99 -32.62
CA ASN A 456 -0.13 -14.43 -33.80
C ASN A 456 0.17 -15.92 -34.00
N ASN A 457 -0.40 -16.77 -33.15
CA ASN A 457 -0.36 -18.22 -33.38
C ASN A 457 -1.12 -18.49 -34.69
N VAL A 458 -0.73 -19.52 -35.44
CA VAL A 458 -1.39 -19.94 -36.69
C VAL A 458 -2.89 -20.27 -36.48
N SER A 459 -3.31 -20.43 -35.22
CA SER A 459 -4.70 -20.54 -34.78
C SER A 459 -5.45 -19.22 -34.57
N TRP A 460 -4.79 -18.07 -34.68
CA TRP A 460 -5.32 -16.71 -34.46
C TRP A 460 -5.03 -15.70 -35.60
N PRO A 461 -5.03 -16.09 -36.89
CA PRO A 461 -4.80 -15.10 -37.94
C PRO A 461 -5.87 -14.00 -37.90
N ASP A 462 -7.09 -14.35 -37.45
CA ASP A 462 -8.26 -13.49 -37.47
C ASP A 462 -8.96 -13.44 -36.09
N TYR A 463 -8.23 -13.10 -35.02
CA TYR A 463 -8.90 -12.73 -33.77
C TYR A 463 -9.55 -11.35 -33.92
N HIS A 464 -10.68 -11.35 -34.61
CA HIS A 464 -11.77 -10.45 -34.34
C HIS A 464 -12.54 -11.04 -33.15
N ALA A 465 -13.16 -10.22 -32.30
CA ALA A 465 -14.00 -10.70 -31.20
C ALA A 465 -15.22 -11.54 -31.66
N GLU A 466 -15.31 -11.88 -32.95
CA GLU A 466 -16.45 -12.46 -33.67
C GLU A 466 -16.12 -13.80 -34.36
N THR A 467 -14.90 -14.35 -34.30
CA THR A 467 -14.58 -15.64 -34.97
C THR A 467 -15.05 -16.87 -34.17
N LEU A 468 -15.69 -17.81 -34.88
CA LEU A 468 -16.29 -19.03 -34.31
C LEU A 468 -15.23 -19.99 -33.75
N GLN A 469 -15.49 -20.44 -32.52
CA GLN A 469 -14.61 -21.13 -31.58
C GLN A 469 -14.32 -22.60 -31.93
N SER A 470 -13.17 -23.09 -31.50
CA SER A 470 -12.91 -24.53 -31.30
C SER A 470 -13.25 -24.91 -29.85
N GLU A 471 -14.02 -25.98 -29.66
CA GLU A 471 -14.52 -26.44 -28.34
C GLU A 471 -13.41 -27.05 -27.42
N ASP A 472 -12.22 -27.34 -27.96
CA ASP A 472 -11.18 -28.12 -27.25
C ASP A 472 -10.07 -27.28 -26.56
N ALA A 473 -10.08 -25.96 -26.68
CA ALA A 473 -9.03 -25.11 -26.09
C ALA A 473 -9.41 -24.64 -24.66
N THR A 474 -8.50 -24.79 -23.70
CA THR A 474 -8.65 -24.17 -22.38
C THR A 474 -8.73 -22.65 -22.53
N GLN A 475 -9.79 -22.04 -21.99
CA GLN A 475 -10.04 -20.61 -22.12
C GLN A 475 -9.79 -19.89 -20.80
N ASP A 476 -9.04 -18.80 -20.86
CA ASP A 476 -8.92 -17.85 -19.77
C ASP A 476 -9.97 -16.75 -19.93
N LYS A 477 -10.58 -16.34 -18.83
CA LYS A 477 -11.51 -15.22 -18.78
C LYS A 477 -10.81 -13.94 -18.38
N ILE A 478 -11.01 -12.86 -19.13
CA ILE A 478 -10.60 -11.53 -18.72
C ILE A 478 -11.66 -10.97 -17.76
N VAL A 479 -11.23 -10.55 -16.58
CA VAL A 479 -12.13 -10.01 -15.55
C VAL A 479 -11.80 -8.56 -15.28
N TYR A 480 -12.75 -7.69 -15.65
CA TYR A 480 -12.68 -6.27 -15.31
C TYR A 480 -13.23 -6.00 -13.92
N THR A 481 -12.57 -5.10 -13.19
CA THR A 481 -13.09 -4.59 -11.92
C THR A 481 -12.91 -3.08 -11.88
N ARG A 482 -14.01 -2.33 -11.77
CA ARG A 482 -13.97 -0.87 -11.63
C ARG A 482 -13.89 -0.50 -10.15
N TYR A 483 -13.21 0.59 -9.85
CA TYR A 483 -13.10 1.18 -8.52
C TYR A 483 -13.33 2.69 -8.62
N HIS A 484 -14.04 3.27 -7.66
CA HIS A 484 -14.26 4.72 -7.55
C HIS A 484 -13.44 5.29 -6.41
N TYR A 485 -12.85 6.47 -6.60
CA TYR A 485 -12.15 7.19 -5.54
C TYR A 485 -13.15 8.05 -4.75
N THR A 486 -13.72 7.47 -3.71
CA THR A 486 -14.83 8.07 -2.94
C THR A 486 -14.60 7.89 -1.43
N TYR A 487 -15.40 8.56 -0.60
CA TYR A 487 -15.46 8.27 0.82
C TYR A 487 -16.41 7.09 1.08
N ALA A 488 -16.04 6.15 1.95
CA ALA A 488 -16.96 5.10 2.39
C ALA A 488 -16.63 4.57 3.79
N TYR A 489 -17.59 3.86 4.39
CA TYR A 489 -17.46 3.20 5.69
C TYR A 489 -17.16 1.70 5.51
N ARG A 490 -15.94 1.24 5.81
CA ARG A 490 -15.58 -0.20 5.78
C ARG A 490 -14.52 -0.52 6.83
N PHE A 491 -14.59 -1.71 7.41
CA PHE A 491 -13.62 -2.16 8.42
C PHE A 491 -12.19 -2.30 7.87
N GLU A 492 -12.07 -2.68 6.61
CA GLU A 492 -10.79 -3.01 5.97
C GLU A 492 -10.01 -1.77 5.48
N SER A 493 -10.61 -0.58 5.47
CA SER A 493 -9.95 0.62 4.95
C SER A 493 -8.86 1.17 5.89
N SER A 494 -8.81 0.73 7.15
CA SER A 494 -7.75 1.12 8.08
C SER A 494 -7.69 0.17 9.26
N PHE A 495 -6.49 -0.15 9.71
CA PHE A 495 -6.26 -0.87 10.96
C PHE A 495 -6.85 -0.14 12.19
N GLY A 496 -6.97 1.19 12.14
CA GLY A 496 -7.54 1.99 13.23
C GLY A 496 -9.05 1.79 13.44
N ILE A 497 -9.78 1.33 12.43
CA ILE A 497 -11.25 1.20 12.50
C ILE A 497 -11.66 0.00 13.37
N PRO A 498 -11.15 -1.24 13.15
CA PRO A 498 -11.41 -2.35 14.06
C PRO A 498 -11.00 -2.04 15.51
N LEU A 499 -9.88 -1.34 15.68
CA LEU A 499 -9.44 -0.88 17.00
C LEU A 499 -10.48 0.06 17.63
N ALA A 500 -10.96 1.07 16.89
CA ALA A 500 -11.98 1.98 17.38
C ALA A 500 -13.25 1.24 17.82
N PHE A 501 -13.75 0.33 17.00
CA PHE A 501 -14.91 -0.49 17.35
C PHE A 501 -14.67 -1.41 18.55
N SER A 502 -13.46 -1.92 18.74
CA SER A 502 -13.11 -2.74 19.91
C SER A 502 -13.18 -1.93 21.21
N PHE A 503 -12.69 -0.68 21.18
CA PHE A 503 -12.81 0.24 22.32
C PHE A 503 -14.25 0.65 22.60
N LEU A 504 -15.05 0.92 21.55
CA LEU A 504 -16.47 1.21 21.71
C LEU A 504 -17.22 0.01 22.29
N LEU A 505 -16.90 -1.21 21.85
CA LEU A 505 -17.46 -2.43 22.42
C LEU A 505 -17.08 -2.59 23.89
N ALA A 506 -15.83 -2.30 24.27
CA ALA A 506 -15.38 -2.33 25.66
C ALA A 506 -16.13 -1.31 26.54
N HIS A 507 -16.38 -0.09 26.04
CA HIS A 507 -17.22 0.89 26.73
C HIS A 507 -18.65 0.39 26.90
N VAL A 508 -19.28 -0.13 25.85
CA VAL A 508 -20.64 -0.69 25.92
C VAL A 508 -20.72 -1.85 26.92
N LEU A 509 -19.74 -2.75 26.92
CA LEU A 509 -19.66 -3.87 27.86
C LEU A 509 -19.55 -3.38 29.30
N LEU A 510 -18.74 -2.34 29.55
CA LEU A 510 -18.59 -1.73 30.87
C LEU A 510 -19.91 -1.10 31.34
N VAL A 511 -20.63 -0.40 30.45
CA VAL A 511 -21.98 0.13 30.74
C VAL A 511 -22.97 -0.99 31.05
N LEU A 512 -22.97 -2.10 30.29
CA LEU A 512 -23.86 -3.24 30.53
C LEU A 512 -23.56 -3.93 31.87
N ILE A 513 -22.27 -4.14 32.20
CA ILE A 513 -21.86 -4.68 33.50
C ILE A 513 -22.34 -3.75 34.63
N HIS A 514 -22.16 -2.44 34.46
CA HIS A 514 -22.61 -1.45 35.43
C HIS A 514 -24.13 -1.47 35.61
N LEU A 515 -24.89 -1.55 34.52
CA LEU A 515 -26.35 -1.63 34.56
C LEU A 515 -26.83 -2.91 35.28
N ILE A 516 -26.23 -4.06 34.97
CA ILE A 516 -26.52 -5.33 35.66
C ILE A 516 -26.20 -5.23 37.15
N THR A 517 -25.09 -4.57 37.50
CA THR A 517 -24.67 -4.36 38.89
C THR A 517 -25.68 -3.49 39.64
N ILE A 518 -26.19 -2.42 39.01
CA ILE A 518 -27.23 -1.57 39.60
C ILE A 518 -28.53 -2.36 39.78
N LEU A 519 -28.97 -3.10 38.76
CA LEU A 519 -30.22 -3.87 38.79
C LEU A 519 -30.18 -5.02 39.81
N GLY A 520 -29.01 -5.61 40.05
CA GLY A 520 -28.80 -6.68 41.03
C GLY A 520 -28.51 -6.19 42.46
N SER A 521 -28.30 -4.88 42.65
CA SER A 521 -28.04 -4.30 43.97
C SER A 521 -29.31 -4.23 44.82
N LYS A 522 -29.20 -4.56 46.11
CA LYS A 522 -30.29 -4.39 47.09
C LYS A 522 -30.65 -2.92 47.32
N ASP A 523 -29.68 -2.03 47.07
CA ASP A 523 -29.87 -0.59 47.01
C ASP A 523 -29.81 -0.18 45.53
N PRO A 524 -30.93 -0.29 44.78
CA PRO A 524 -31.01 0.32 43.45
C PRO A 524 -30.76 1.81 43.60
N TRP A 525 -30.18 2.46 42.58
CA TRP A 525 -29.79 3.88 42.51
C TRP A 525 -30.82 4.81 43.17
N GLN A 526 -30.77 4.94 44.49
CA GLN A 526 -31.53 5.89 45.29
C GLN A 526 -30.57 7.05 45.45
N GLY A 527 -30.93 8.18 44.84
CA GLY A 527 -30.13 9.39 44.87
C GLY A 527 -29.66 9.64 46.30
N SER A 528 -28.39 9.38 46.59
CA SER A 528 -27.85 9.64 47.92
C SER A 528 -27.36 11.06 47.97
N ASP A 529 -27.34 11.63 49.18
CA ASP A 529 -26.92 13.00 49.43
C ASP A 529 -25.45 13.29 49.02
N TRP A 530 -24.73 12.35 48.38
CA TRP A 530 -23.30 12.39 48.04
C TRP A 530 -22.98 11.94 46.60
N ASP A 531 -23.97 11.97 45.70
CA ASP A 531 -23.84 11.44 44.33
C ASP A 531 -23.00 12.33 43.40
N ASN A 532 -22.75 13.57 43.80
CA ASN A 532 -21.88 14.49 43.09
C ASN A 532 -20.67 14.93 43.93
N VAL A 533 -19.64 15.43 43.27
CA VAL A 533 -18.39 15.84 43.94
C VAL A 533 -18.61 17.02 44.89
N GLY A 534 -19.51 17.94 44.55
CA GLY A 534 -19.85 19.08 45.40
C GLY A 534 -20.44 18.61 46.73
N ASP A 535 -21.32 17.63 46.68
CA ASP A 535 -21.87 17.02 47.87
C ASP A 535 -20.78 16.35 48.72
N MET A 536 -19.90 15.55 48.10
CA MET A 536 -18.75 14.96 48.80
C MET A 536 -17.84 16.01 49.45
N LEU A 537 -17.67 17.17 48.82
CA LEU A 537 -16.90 18.29 49.37
C LEU A 537 -17.60 18.91 50.60
N VAL A 538 -18.92 19.12 50.51
CA VAL A 538 -19.73 19.63 51.63
C VAL A 538 -19.66 18.65 52.80
N LEU A 539 -19.79 17.35 52.54
CA LEU A 539 -19.62 16.28 53.53
C LEU A 539 -18.26 16.36 54.23
N ALA A 540 -17.19 16.53 53.43
CA ALA A 540 -15.83 16.61 53.95
C ALA A 540 -15.61 17.86 54.81
N LEU A 541 -16.25 18.99 54.48
CA LEU A 541 -16.18 20.23 55.26
C LEU A 541 -16.93 20.13 56.59
N VAL A 542 -18.01 19.36 56.65
CA VAL A 542 -18.82 19.14 57.87
C VAL A 542 -18.25 18.02 58.76
N SER A 543 -17.32 17.20 58.24
CA SER A 543 -16.73 16.08 58.97
C SER A 543 -15.69 16.52 60.00
N LYS A 544 -15.72 15.91 61.20
CA LYS A 544 -14.78 16.21 62.29
C LYS A 544 -13.36 15.69 61.99
N PRO A 545 -12.30 16.38 62.44
CA PRO A 545 -10.93 15.86 62.34
C PRO A 545 -10.79 14.55 63.12
N PRO A 546 -9.92 13.62 62.68
CA PRO A 546 -9.76 12.33 63.34
C PRO A 546 -9.34 12.51 64.80
N ASN A 547 -10.07 11.89 65.73
CA ASN A 547 -9.78 11.90 67.15
C ASN A 547 -8.52 11.06 67.43
N GLY A 548 -7.38 11.75 67.51
CA GLY A 548 -6.08 11.19 67.88
C GLY A 548 -5.17 12.31 68.34
N THR A 549 -5.24 12.63 69.63
CA THR A 549 -4.15 13.30 70.34
C THR A 549 -2.96 12.35 70.33
N ASN A 550 -2.04 12.52 69.38
CA ASN A 550 -0.60 12.32 69.50
C ASN A 550 0.06 12.78 68.18
N ASP A 551 1.01 13.72 68.30
CA ASP A 551 1.94 14.22 67.27
C ASP A 551 1.39 15.11 66.13
N LEU A 552 1.02 16.36 66.49
CA LEU A 552 0.88 17.48 65.56
C LEU A 552 2.22 17.97 64.93
N THR A 553 3.33 17.28 65.19
CA THR A 553 4.68 17.62 64.70
C THR A 553 5.16 16.73 63.56
N GLN A 554 4.59 15.53 63.37
CA GLN A 554 4.89 14.68 62.20
C GLN A 554 3.82 14.85 61.13
N LYS A 555 4.11 15.66 60.11
CA LYS A 555 3.27 15.75 58.92
C LYS A 555 3.37 14.41 58.16
N PRO A 556 2.32 13.55 58.17
CA PRO A 556 2.40 12.25 57.50
C PRO A 556 2.72 12.47 56.03
N SER A 557 3.53 11.58 55.45
CA SER A 557 3.90 11.70 54.04
C SER A 557 2.63 11.68 53.17
N LYS A 558 2.58 12.47 52.09
CA LYS A 558 1.40 12.51 51.21
C LYS A 558 0.97 11.11 50.75
N SER A 559 1.93 10.20 50.55
CA SER A 559 1.69 8.80 50.19
C SER A 559 0.99 7.96 51.27
N GLU A 560 1.20 8.25 52.54
CA GLU A 560 0.51 7.54 53.64
C GLU A 560 -0.92 8.03 53.81
N LEU A 561 -1.15 9.33 53.59
CA LEU A 561 -2.50 9.88 53.54
C LEU A 561 -3.33 9.24 52.41
N TRP A 562 -2.77 9.04 51.22
CA TRP A 562 -3.48 8.41 50.10
C TRP A 562 -3.90 6.95 50.34
N LYS A 563 -3.28 6.28 51.32
CA LYS A 563 -3.60 4.91 51.73
C LYS A 563 -4.76 4.83 52.73
N LYS A 564 -5.04 5.90 53.48
CA LYS A 564 -6.14 5.91 54.47
C LYS A 564 -7.48 5.75 53.73
N SER A 565 -8.32 4.86 54.26
CA SER A 565 -9.64 4.57 53.69
C SER A 565 -10.69 5.46 54.33
N ALA A 566 -11.52 6.09 53.49
CA ALA A 566 -12.66 6.90 53.87
C ALA A 566 -13.95 6.08 53.77
N ALA A 567 -14.83 6.21 54.76
CA ALA A 567 -16.18 5.65 54.74
C ALA A 567 -17.16 6.62 55.42
N VAL A 568 -18.43 6.57 55.04
CA VAL A 568 -19.48 7.40 55.64
C VAL A 568 -20.15 6.62 56.79
N ALA A 569 -20.27 7.26 57.95
CA ALA A 569 -21.02 6.73 59.09
C ALA A 569 -22.06 7.75 59.59
N LEU A 570 -23.09 7.23 60.24
CA LEU A 570 -24.10 8.00 60.97
C LEU A 570 -23.60 8.20 62.40
N GLU A 571 -23.53 9.45 62.87
CA GLU A 571 -23.08 9.77 64.23
C GLU A 571 -24.11 10.63 64.97
N GLY A 572 -24.76 10.07 66.01
CA GLY A 572 -25.64 10.79 66.93
C GLY A 572 -27.16 10.55 66.78
N GLN A 573 -27.95 11.04 67.75
CA GLN A 573 -29.42 10.98 67.78
C GLN A 573 -30.10 11.88 66.73
N GLN A 574 -29.34 12.76 66.10
CA GLN A 574 -29.75 13.63 65.01
C GLN A 574 -28.98 13.14 63.78
N SER A 575 -29.68 12.69 62.75
CA SER A 575 -29.17 11.83 61.67
C SER A 575 -28.17 12.47 60.70
N ASP A 576 -27.06 13.00 61.20
CA ASP A 576 -26.02 13.65 60.39
C ASP A 576 -24.96 12.63 59.92
N TYR A 577 -24.61 12.70 58.64
CA TYR A 577 -23.59 11.85 58.01
C TYR A 577 -22.20 12.49 58.09
N HIS A 578 -21.17 11.71 58.44
CA HIS A 578 -19.78 12.17 58.46
C HIS A 578 -18.82 11.19 57.76
N ILE A 579 -17.76 11.73 57.13
CA ILE A 579 -16.65 10.94 56.58
C ILE A 579 -15.67 10.63 57.71
N HIS A 580 -15.45 9.33 57.96
CA HIS A 580 -14.42 8.86 58.89
C HIS A 580 -13.22 8.27 58.13
N LEU A 581 -12.02 8.66 58.55
CA LEU A 581 -10.77 8.08 58.06
C LEU A 581 -10.36 6.91 58.95
N ARG A 582 -10.27 5.72 58.37
CA ARG A 582 -9.87 4.51 59.10
C ARG A 582 -8.34 4.45 59.22
N GLU A 583 -7.85 4.26 60.44
CA GLU A 583 -6.49 3.76 60.68
C GLU A 583 -6.49 2.24 60.61
N GLU A 584 -5.72 1.68 59.67
CA GLU A 584 -5.37 0.26 59.73
C GLU A 584 -4.48 0.08 60.97
N ARG A 585 -4.97 -0.58 62.02
CA ARG A 585 -4.13 -1.03 63.12
C ARG A 585 -2.99 -1.87 62.53
N GLY A 586 -1.80 -1.32 62.52
CA GLY A 586 -0.58 -2.04 62.22
C GLY A 586 -0.42 -3.20 63.20
N TYR A 587 0.10 -4.31 62.68
CA TYR A 587 0.45 -5.51 63.42
C TYR A 587 1.51 -5.16 64.48
N GLN A 588 1.10 -4.78 65.69
CA GLN A 588 2.00 -4.77 66.84
C GLN A 588 2.17 -6.23 67.28
N ARG A 589 3.43 -6.69 67.22
CA ARG A 589 3.88 -7.99 67.71
C ARG A 589 3.34 -8.23 69.13
N ALA A 590 2.69 -9.38 69.31
CA ALA A 590 2.71 -10.09 70.58
C ALA A 590 4.18 -10.30 70.97
N ASN A 591 4.61 -9.64 72.03
CA ASN A 591 5.81 -9.92 72.84
C ASN A 591 5.76 -8.93 74.01
N GLU A 592 4.75 -9.06 74.86
CA GLU A 592 4.66 -8.40 76.18
C GLU A 592 3.49 -9.06 76.94
N GLU A 593 3.57 -10.38 77.14
CA GLU A 593 2.74 -11.12 78.11
C GLU A 593 3.36 -12.53 78.36
N GLU A 594 4.67 -12.56 78.62
CA GLU A 594 5.37 -13.68 79.28
C GLU A 594 6.44 -13.10 80.22
N GLU A 595 5.99 -12.37 81.24
CA GLU A 595 6.73 -12.16 82.50
C GLU A 595 5.71 -11.65 83.54
N GLY A 596 5.01 -12.59 84.17
CA GLY A 596 3.98 -12.28 85.15
C GLY A 596 3.10 -13.46 85.55
N VAL A 597 3.71 -14.56 86.00
CA VAL A 597 3.37 -15.41 87.17
C VAL A 597 4.18 -16.70 87.08
#